data_AF-A0A814YBX3-F1
#
_entry.id   AF-A0A814YBX3-F1
#
_cell.length_a   1.000
_cell.length_b   1.000
_cell.length_c   1.000
_cell.angle_alpha   90.00
_cell.angle_beta   90.00
_cell.angle_gamma   90.00
#
_symmetry.space_group_name_H-M   'P 1'
#
loop_
_entity.id
_entity.type
_entity.pdbx_description
1 polymer ?
#
loop_
_entity_poly.entity_id
_entity_poly.type
_entity_poly.pdbx_seq_one_letter_code
_entity_poly.pdbx_strand_id
1 'polypeptide(L)'
;MSTTFSFIGKQIIIYCGTPSFLSGVCGGLLNTLVLLSLQTFRDSSCAFYLTIMSIFNIGQLFTGLFLRIMIALYDIDGTETSLFYCKFRLYLFHVCTAISLTCLCLATFDQYCSTCYRSHWQQFCNIELAQCLAIISNIIWSLHGIPFLVYFNHIQSPSTNTIFTQYRAFVIFLGLIGYLPITIATLFGLMAYYNVQ
;
A
#
# COMPACT_ATOMS: atom_id res chain seq x y z
N MET A 1 29.20 7.64 -17.42
CA MET A 1 27.75 7.50 -17.67
C MET A 1 26.95 7.21 -16.39
N SER A 2 27.41 6.34 -15.48
CA SER A 2 26.67 6.05 -14.23
C SER A 2 26.51 7.24 -13.27
N THR A 3 27.47 8.18 -13.23
CA THR A 3 27.45 9.33 -12.30
C THR A 3 26.34 10.33 -12.61
N THR A 4 26.07 10.60 -13.89
CA THR A 4 24.99 11.50 -14.32
C THR A 4 23.61 10.95 -13.97
N PHE A 5 23.38 9.64 -14.15
CA PHE A 5 22.11 9.00 -13.79
C PHE A 5 21.85 9.03 -12.28
N SER A 6 22.86 8.72 -11.46
CA SER A 6 22.74 8.80 -10.00
C SER A 6 22.45 10.22 -9.53
N PHE A 7 23.06 11.24 -10.15
CA PHE A 7 22.79 12.64 -9.85
C PHE A 7 21.36 13.04 -10.17
N ILE A 8 20.87 12.73 -11.38
CA ILE A 8 19.49 13.03 -11.79
C ILE A 8 18.49 12.33 -10.86
N GLY A 9 18.72 11.06 -10.52
CA GLY A 9 17.87 10.30 -9.60
C GLY A 9 17.76 10.95 -8.22
N LYS A 10 18.87 11.44 -7.65
CA LYS A 10 18.86 12.18 -6.38
C LYS A 10 18.04 13.46 -6.47
N GLN A 11 18.20 14.25 -7.54
CA GLN A 11 17.46 15.49 -7.71
C GLN A 11 15.94 15.25 -7.83
N ILE A 12 15.52 14.21 -8.56
CA ILE A 12 14.11 13.83 -8.66
C ILE A 12 13.55 13.44 -7.28
N ILE A 13 14.27 12.62 -6.51
CA ILE A 13 13.81 12.20 -5.18
C ILE A 13 13.68 13.42 -4.25
N ILE A 14 14.59 14.38 -4.30
CA ILE A 14 14.53 15.57 -3.44
C ILE A 14 13.37 16.48 -3.87
N TYR A 15 13.33 16.88 -5.14
CA TYR A 15 12.37 17.89 -5.61
C TYR A 15 10.96 17.35 -5.81
N CYS A 16 10.79 16.11 -6.26
CA CYS A 16 9.47 15.50 -6.40
C CYS A 16 9.07 14.72 -5.14
N GLY A 17 10.00 13.98 -4.54
CA GLY A 17 9.70 13.13 -3.38
C GLY A 17 9.34 13.92 -2.13
N THR A 18 10.03 15.03 -1.83
CA THR A 18 9.76 15.81 -0.61
C THR A 18 8.34 16.42 -0.61
N PRO A 19 7.89 17.11 -1.67
CA PRO A 19 6.50 17.59 -1.73
C PRO A 19 5.47 16.45 -1.72
N SER A 20 5.71 15.34 -2.43
CA SER A 20 4.83 14.18 -2.41
C SER A 20 4.72 13.55 -1.02
N PHE A 21 5.82 13.50 -0.27
CA PHE A 21 5.81 13.02 1.11
C PHE A 21 4.97 13.93 2.02
N LEU A 22 5.24 15.24 1.99
CA LEU A 22 4.52 16.19 2.84
C LEU A 22 3.01 16.22 2.53
N SER A 23 2.66 16.32 1.25
CA SER A 23 1.25 16.29 0.80
C SER A 23 0.57 14.96 1.13
N GLY A 24 1.26 13.84 0.93
CA GLY A 24 0.74 12.51 1.23
C GLY A 24 0.49 12.28 2.73
N VAL A 25 1.42 12.69 3.59
CA VAL A 25 1.25 12.58 5.05
C VAL A 25 0.16 13.52 5.55
N CYS A 26 0.19 14.80 5.16
CA CYS A 26 -0.85 15.75 5.56
C CYS A 26 -2.24 15.32 5.07
N GLY A 27 -2.36 14.93 3.79
CA GLY A 27 -3.61 14.45 3.21
C GLY A 27 -4.11 13.17 3.87
N GLY A 28 -3.22 12.20 4.13
CA GLY A 28 -3.57 10.97 4.84
C GLY A 28 -4.07 11.23 6.26
N LEU A 29 -3.40 12.11 7.01
CA LEU A 29 -3.82 12.47 8.37
C LEU A 29 -5.18 13.17 8.37
N LEU A 30 -5.38 14.16 7.49
CA LEU A 30 -6.66 14.84 7.36
C LEU A 30 -7.79 13.88 6.97
N ASN A 31 -7.54 12.99 6.00
CA ASN A 31 -8.52 11.98 5.58
C ASN A 31 -8.91 11.05 6.74
N THR A 32 -7.93 10.54 7.48
CA THR A 32 -8.18 9.70 8.66
C THR A 32 -8.95 10.46 9.74
N LEU A 33 -8.62 11.73 10.00
CA LEU A 33 -9.34 12.56 10.96
C LEU A 33 -10.80 12.76 10.54
N VAL A 34 -11.06 13.08 9.27
CA VAL A 34 -12.42 13.30 8.76
C VAL A 34 -13.27 12.03 8.85
N LEU A 35 -12.73 10.90 8.40
CA LEU A 35 -13.44 9.61 8.40
C LEU A 35 -13.73 9.10 9.82
N LEU A 36 -12.86 9.37 10.79
CA LEU A 36 -13.07 9.00 12.19
C LEU A 36 -13.97 9.98 12.96
N SER A 37 -13.99 11.26 12.57
CA SER A 37 -14.72 12.30 13.33
C SER A 37 -16.20 12.39 12.97
N LEU A 38 -16.57 12.09 11.72
CA LEU A 38 -17.95 12.17 11.25
C LEU A 38 -18.72 10.89 11.56
N GLN A 39 -19.75 11.00 12.39
CA GLN A 39 -20.57 9.86 12.83
C GLN A 39 -21.18 9.09 11.65
N THR A 40 -21.58 9.78 10.58
CA THR A 40 -22.11 9.16 9.35
C THR A 40 -21.12 8.21 8.67
N PHE A 41 -19.81 8.43 8.82
CA PHE A 41 -18.78 7.57 8.24
C PHE A 41 -18.32 6.45 9.18
N ARG A 42 -18.51 6.60 10.49
CA ARG A 42 -18.06 5.59 11.48
C ARG A 42 -18.78 4.25 11.35
N ASP A 43 -20.03 4.27 10.91
CA ASP A 43 -20.85 3.07 10.74
C ASP A 43 -20.79 2.50 9.31
N SER A 44 -20.06 3.16 8.39
CA SER A 44 -19.90 2.71 7.01
C SER A 44 -18.69 1.78 6.85
N SER A 45 -18.93 0.58 6.33
CA SER A 45 -17.89 -0.40 5.98
C SER A 45 -16.89 0.15 4.95
N CYS A 46 -17.35 0.88 3.92
CA CYS A 46 -16.48 1.54 2.95
C CYS A 46 -15.52 2.55 3.62
N ALA A 47 -16.05 3.45 4.45
CA ALA A 47 -15.24 4.45 5.15
C ALA A 47 -14.21 3.81 6.09
N PHE A 48 -14.56 2.68 6.71
CA PHE A 48 -13.62 1.88 7.50
C PHE A 48 -12.44 1.37 6.66
N TYR A 49 -12.69 0.79 5.49
CA TYR A 49 -11.61 0.37 4.59
C TYR A 49 -10.73 1.54 4.14
N LEU A 50 -11.33 2.69 3.79
CA LEU A 50 -10.58 3.89 3.40
C LEU A 50 -9.74 4.45 4.55
N THR A 51 -10.20 4.33 5.79
CA THR A 51 -9.45 4.73 6.98
C THR A 51 -8.22 3.85 7.16
N ILE A 52 -8.38 2.53 7.08
CA ILE A 52 -7.27 1.57 7.16
C ILE A 52 -6.28 1.82 6.02
N MET A 53 -6.77 1.98 4.79
CA MET A 53 -5.96 2.32 3.62
C MET A 53 -5.10 3.56 3.86
N SER A 54 -5.69 4.63 4.43
CA SER A 54 -4.99 5.87 4.77
C SER A 54 -3.85 5.65 5.76
N ILE A 55 -4.10 4.89 6.83
CA ILE A 55 -3.07 4.56 7.85
C ILE A 55 -1.91 3.80 7.22
N PHE A 56 -2.19 2.77 6.43
CA PHE A 56 -1.14 1.97 5.77
C PHE A 56 -0.41 2.74 4.68
N ASN A 57 -1.07 3.66 3.97
CA ASN A 57 -0.42 4.57 3.03
C ASN A 57 0.59 5.49 3.73
N ILE A 58 0.25 6.03 4.90
CA ILE A 58 1.20 6.82 5.70
C ILE A 58 2.40 5.95 6.09
N GLY A 59 2.17 4.73 6.58
CA GLY A 59 3.25 3.78 6.90
C GLY A 59 4.15 3.46 5.69
N GLN A 60 3.56 3.29 4.50
CA GLN A 60 4.28 3.10 3.25
C GLN A 60 5.15 4.33 2.89
N LEU A 61 4.64 5.54 3.08
CA LEU A 61 5.39 6.78 2.82
C LEU A 61 6.63 6.88 3.73
N PHE A 62 6.50 6.53 5.02
CA PHE A 62 7.62 6.53 5.96
C PHE A 62 8.65 5.44 5.64
N THR A 63 8.22 4.22 5.33
CA THR A 63 9.13 3.09 5.07
C THR A 63 9.74 3.09 3.66
N GLY A 64 9.04 3.72 2.71
CA GLY A 64 9.46 3.81 1.31
C GLY A 64 10.15 5.13 0.97
N LEU A 65 9.38 6.22 0.99
CA LEU A 65 9.75 7.51 0.41
C LEU A 65 10.63 8.35 1.35
N PHE A 66 10.27 8.44 2.63
CA PHE A 66 11.04 9.21 3.62
C PHE A 66 12.50 8.74 3.69
N LEU A 67 12.72 7.43 3.77
CA LEU A 67 14.08 6.87 3.79
C LEU A 67 14.86 7.16 2.50
N ARG A 68 14.21 7.16 1.33
CA ARG A 68 14.86 7.54 0.07
C ARG A 68 15.26 9.01 0.05
N ILE A 69 14.42 9.89 0.60
CA ILE A 69 14.72 11.32 0.73
C ILE A 69 15.92 11.52 1.67
N MET A 70 15.95 10.84 2.82
CA MET A 70 17.09 10.90 3.75
C MET A 70 18.40 10.45 3.10
N ILE A 71 18.39 9.35 2.35
CA ILE A 71 19.57 8.87 1.60
C ILE A 71 19.99 9.91 0.56
N ALA A 72 19.04 10.51 -0.17
CA ALA A 72 19.36 11.50 -1.19
C ALA A 72 19.95 12.80 -0.62
N LEU A 73 19.51 13.22 0.57
CA LEU A 73 19.96 14.45 1.24
C LEU A 73 21.29 14.30 1.99
N TYR A 74 21.45 13.21 2.74
CA TYR A 74 22.59 13.04 3.66
C TYR A 74 23.65 12.07 3.16
N ASP A 75 23.40 11.35 2.05
CA ASP A 75 24.28 10.30 1.52
C ASP A 75 24.57 9.15 2.50
N ILE A 76 23.77 9.03 3.56
CA ILE A 76 23.87 7.97 4.56
C ILE A 76 22.83 6.90 4.21
N ASP A 77 23.30 5.73 3.79
CA ASP A 77 22.43 4.59 3.54
C ASP A 77 22.30 3.71 4.80
N GLY A 78 21.22 3.95 5.56
CA GLY A 78 20.87 3.12 6.72
C GLY A 78 20.56 1.66 6.37
N THR A 79 20.36 1.31 5.09
CA THR A 79 20.23 -0.10 4.68
C THR A 79 21.56 -0.82 4.54
N GLU A 80 22.66 -0.08 4.38
CA GLU A 80 24.04 -0.62 4.41
C GLU A 80 24.53 -0.83 5.85
N THR A 81 23.96 -0.14 6.84
CA THR A 81 24.40 -0.24 8.24
C THR A 81 23.87 -1.49 8.95
N SER A 82 22.70 -2.00 8.55
CA SER A 82 22.10 -3.18 9.18
C SER A 82 21.27 -4.00 8.19
N LEU A 83 21.68 -5.26 8.00
CA LEU A 83 20.95 -6.23 7.19
C LEU A 83 19.51 -6.42 7.71
N PHE A 84 19.34 -6.45 9.03
CA PHE A 84 18.02 -6.57 9.65
C PHE A 84 17.11 -5.40 9.24
N TYR A 85 17.62 -4.17 9.33
CA TYR A 85 16.87 -2.97 8.94
C TYR A 85 16.49 -2.98 7.46
N CYS A 86 17.42 -3.38 6.58
CA CYS A 86 17.17 -3.50 5.14
C CYS A 86 16.01 -4.47 4.83
N LYS A 87 16.03 -5.68 5.42
CA LYS A 87 14.97 -6.67 5.23
C LYS A 87 13.64 -6.22 5.83
N PHE A 88 13.68 -5.71 7.06
CA PHE A 88 12.48 -5.27 7.78
C PHE A 88 11.79 -4.10 7.09
N ARG A 89 12.55 -3.15 6.54
CA ARG A 89 12.02 -2.06 5.72
C ARG A 89 11.25 -2.59 4.51
N LEU A 90 11.81 -3.54 3.77
CA LEU A 90 11.15 -4.11 2.59
C LEU A 90 9.91 -4.92 2.95
N TYR A 91 9.98 -5.68 4.05
CA TYR A 91 8.83 -6.37 4.63
C TYR A 91 7.69 -5.39 4.94
N LEU A 92 7.96 -4.34 5.71
CA LEU A 92 6.94 -3.35 6.07
C LEU A 92 6.38 -2.65 4.83
N PHE A 93 7.24 -2.23 3.90
CA PHE A 93 6.80 -1.60 2.66
C PHE A 93 5.85 -2.51 1.86
N HIS A 94 6.19 -3.80 1.74
CA HIS A 94 5.34 -4.79 1.08
C HIS A 94 3.99 -4.95 1.77
N VAL A 95 4.00 -5.17 3.09
CA VAL A 95 2.77 -5.36 3.89
C VAL A 95 1.87 -4.13 3.82
N CYS A 96 2.43 -2.92 4.00
CA CYS A 96 1.67 -1.68 3.91
C CYS A 96 1.03 -1.48 2.53
N THR A 97 1.80 -1.70 1.46
CA THR A 97 1.30 -1.55 0.09
C THR A 97 0.17 -2.54 -0.20
N ALA A 98 0.37 -3.81 0.17
CA ALA A 98 -0.60 -4.86 -0.13
C ALA A 98 -1.91 -4.70 0.66
N ILE A 99 -1.84 -4.31 1.93
CA ILE A 99 -3.03 -4.01 2.74
C ILE A 99 -3.77 -2.80 2.16
N SER A 100 -3.05 -1.72 1.83
CA SER A 100 -3.66 -0.53 1.23
C SER A 100 -4.44 -0.84 -0.05
N LEU A 101 -3.84 -1.61 -0.97
CA LEU A 101 -4.49 -2.01 -2.22
C LEU A 101 -5.67 -2.98 -2.00
N THR A 102 -5.56 -3.86 -1.00
CA THR A 102 -6.67 -4.75 -0.63
C THR A 102 -7.85 -3.94 -0.09
N CYS A 103 -7.59 -2.97 0.79
CA CYS A 103 -8.60 -2.05 1.29
C CYS A 103 -9.24 -1.22 0.17
N LEU A 104 -8.46 -0.78 -0.82
CA LEU A 104 -8.99 -0.10 -2.01
C LEU A 104 -9.97 -1.01 -2.77
N CYS A 105 -9.57 -2.25 -3.05
CA CYS A 105 -10.43 -3.23 -3.73
C CYS A 105 -11.72 -3.48 -2.94
N LEU A 106 -11.61 -3.72 -1.64
CA LEU A 106 -12.75 -3.95 -0.75
C LEU A 106 -13.66 -2.72 -0.66
N ALA A 107 -13.10 -1.50 -0.61
CA ALA A 107 -13.87 -0.27 -0.62
C ALA A 107 -14.67 -0.10 -1.94
N THR A 108 -14.06 -0.37 -3.09
CA THR A 108 -14.77 -0.30 -4.38
C THR A 108 -15.85 -1.38 -4.51
N PHE A 109 -15.59 -2.58 -3.99
CA PHE A 109 -16.59 -3.65 -3.94
C PHE A 109 -17.76 -3.29 -3.01
N ASP A 110 -17.47 -2.75 -1.83
CA ASP A 110 -18.47 -2.28 -0.88
C ASP A 110 -19.34 -1.15 -1.47
N GLN A 111 -18.72 -0.22 -2.20
CA GLN A 111 -19.44 0.82 -2.93
C GLN A 111 -20.34 0.24 -4.04
N TYR A 112 -19.91 -0.79 -4.75
CA TYR A 112 -20.77 -1.49 -5.71
C TYR A 112 -21.95 -2.19 -5.00
N CYS A 113 -21.70 -2.90 -3.92
CA CYS A 113 -22.74 -3.61 -3.16
C CYS A 113 -23.79 -2.65 -2.56
N SER A 114 -23.37 -1.50 -2.05
CA SER A 114 -24.27 -0.48 -1.48
C SER A 114 -25.15 0.20 -2.54
N THR A 115 -24.68 0.30 -3.79
CA THR A 115 -25.45 0.87 -4.91
C THR A 115 -26.38 -0.14 -5.57
N CYS A 116 -26.29 -1.43 -5.26
CA CYS A 116 -27.18 -2.45 -5.79
C CYS A 116 -28.60 -2.34 -5.23
N TYR A 117 -29.61 -2.54 -6.09
CA TYR A 117 -31.03 -2.55 -5.67
C TYR A 117 -31.40 -3.75 -4.79
N ARG A 118 -30.73 -4.90 -4.94
CA ARG A 118 -31.09 -6.13 -4.21
C ARG A 118 -30.47 -6.10 -2.81
N SER A 119 -31.32 -6.23 -1.79
CA SER A 119 -30.91 -6.23 -0.37
C SER A 119 -29.87 -7.30 -0.02
N HIS A 120 -29.85 -8.44 -0.71
CA HIS A 120 -28.82 -9.47 -0.52
C HIS A 120 -27.40 -8.96 -0.76
N TRP A 121 -27.18 -8.06 -1.73
CA TRP A 121 -25.84 -7.48 -1.97
C TRP A 121 -25.47 -6.44 -0.91
N GLN A 122 -26.45 -5.68 -0.43
CA GLN A 122 -26.23 -4.68 0.63
C GLN A 122 -25.84 -5.31 1.97
N GLN A 123 -26.15 -6.59 2.21
CA GLN A 123 -25.71 -7.30 3.42
C GLN A 123 -24.18 -7.43 3.53
N PHE A 124 -23.45 -7.34 2.41
CA PHE A 124 -21.99 -7.31 2.43
C PHE A 124 -21.43 -5.98 2.96
N CYS A 125 -22.24 -4.92 2.99
CA CYS A 125 -21.88 -3.61 3.53
C CYS A 125 -22.08 -3.57 5.06
N ASN A 126 -21.48 -4.52 5.76
CA ASN A 126 -21.54 -4.62 7.21
C ASN A 126 -20.15 -4.32 7.81
N ILE A 127 -20.11 -3.45 8.82
CA ILE A 127 -18.89 -3.07 9.52
C ILE A 127 -18.20 -4.25 10.21
N GLU A 128 -18.95 -5.21 10.76
CA GLU A 128 -18.39 -6.40 11.41
C GLU A 128 -17.67 -7.29 10.40
N LEU A 129 -18.27 -7.46 9.21
CA LEU A 129 -17.64 -8.17 8.11
C LEU A 129 -16.41 -7.41 7.63
N ALA A 130 -16.46 -6.09 7.54
CA ALA A 130 -15.34 -5.27 7.12
C ALA A 130 -14.15 -5.37 8.09
N GLN A 131 -14.41 -5.36 9.39
CA GLN A 131 -13.39 -5.59 10.42
C GLN A 131 -12.78 -6.99 10.30
N CYS A 132 -13.61 -8.02 10.13
CA CYS A 132 -13.15 -9.40 9.93
C CYS A 132 -12.24 -9.52 8.69
N LEU A 133 -12.68 -9.01 7.54
CA LEU A 133 -11.91 -9.03 6.29
C LEU A 133 -10.61 -8.24 6.40
N ALA A 134 -10.60 -7.09 7.08
CA ALA A 134 -9.40 -6.31 7.31
C ALA A 134 -8.38 -7.06 8.18
N ILE A 135 -8.83 -7.71 9.25
CA ILE A 135 -7.96 -8.52 10.14
C ILE A 135 -7.38 -9.71 9.38
N ILE A 136 -8.22 -10.45 8.65
CA ILE A 136 -7.79 -11.59 7.83
C ILE A 136 -6.77 -11.13 6.79
N SER A 137 -7.04 -10.03 6.08
CA SER A 137 -6.13 -9.46 5.09
C SER A 137 -4.78 -9.08 5.71
N ASN A 138 -4.80 -8.47 6.90
CA ASN A 138 -3.58 -8.10 7.61
C ASN A 138 -2.71 -9.33 7.95
N ILE A 139 -3.34 -10.39 8.45
CA ILE A 139 -2.65 -11.65 8.77
C ILE A 139 -2.07 -12.28 7.49
N ILE A 140 -2.87 -12.40 6.43
CA ILE A 140 -2.43 -12.98 5.16
C ILE A 140 -1.23 -12.22 4.59
N TRP A 141 -1.30 -10.89 4.55
CA TRP A 141 -0.22 -10.08 3.98
C TRP A 141 1.03 -10.06 4.86
N SER A 142 0.87 -10.10 6.18
CA SER A 142 1.99 -10.25 7.12
C SER A 142 2.72 -11.58 6.91
N LEU A 143 1.97 -12.69 6.79
CA LEU A 143 2.55 -14.01 6.51
C LEU A 143 3.20 -14.07 5.12
N HIS A 144 2.53 -13.51 4.10
CA HIS A 144 3.08 -13.42 2.74
C HIS A 144 4.34 -12.53 2.67
N GLY A 145 4.53 -11.61 3.63
CA GLY A 145 5.73 -10.78 3.74
C GLY A 145 6.95 -11.52 4.26
N ILE A 146 6.79 -12.63 5.01
CA ILE A 146 7.91 -13.35 5.66
C ILE A 146 9.07 -13.69 4.70
N PRO A 147 8.85 -14.13 3.45
CA PRO A 147 9.92 -14.35 2.47
C PRO A 147 10.89 -13.17 2.29
N PHE A 148 10.44 -11.92 2.45
CA PHE A 148 11.33 -10.75 2.42
C PHE A 148 12.32 -10.74 3.59
N LEU A 149 11.96 -11.27 4.76
CA LEU A 149 12.85 -11.38 5.91
C LEU A 149 13.86 -12.53 5.78
N VAL A 150 13.47 -13.61 5.08
CA VAL A 150 14.29 -14.81 4.94
C VAL A 150 15.22 -14.72 3.73
N TYR A 151 14.66 -14.52 2.54
CA TYR A 151 15.37 -14.71 1.26
C TYR A 151 15.99 -13.45 0.69
N PHE A 152 15.61 -12.26 1.16
CA PHE A 152 16.23 -11.02 0.71
C PHE A 152 17.61 -10.87 1.34
N ASN A 153 18.64 -10.72 0.51
CA ASN A 153 20.01 -10.43 0.92
C ASN A 153 20.47 -9.13 0.24
N HIS A 154 21.48 -8.48 0.81
CA HIS A 154 21.96 -7.17 0.34
C HIS A 154 22.32 -7.17 -1.15
N ILE A 155 22.05 -6.06 -1.84
CA ILE A 155 22.43 -5.79 -3.24
C ILE A 155 23.94 -6.01 -3.50
N GLN A 156 24.82 -5.83 -2.51
CA GLN A 156 26.25 -6.10 -2.65
C GLN A 156 26.62 -7.59 -2.61
N SER A 157 25.66 -8.48 -2.32
CA SER A 157 25.90 -9.92 -2.27
C SER A 157 25.50 -10.59 -3.60
N PRO A 158 26.42 -11.28 -4.30
CA PRO A 158 26.12 -12.02 -5.53
C PRO A 158 25.18 -13.23 -5.32
N SER A 159 24.74 -13.46 -4.09
CA SER A 159 23.88 -14.57 -3.66
C SER A 159 22.45 -14.14 -3.31
N THR A 160 21.85 -13.23 -4.10
CA THR A 160 20.40 -13.03 -4.04
C THR A 160 19.70 -14.21 -4.73
N ASN A 161 18.72 -14.82 -4.07
CA ASN A 161 17.99 -15.94 -4.63
C ASN A 161 17.24 -15.48 -5.91
N THR A 162 17.64 -16.03 -7.06
CA THR A 162 17.13 -15.64 -8.39
C THR A 162 15.64 -15.95 -8.54
N ILE A 163 15.19 -17.08 -7.97
CA ILE A 163 13.78 -17.49 -7.95
C ILE A 163 12.96 -16.47 -7.17
N PHE A 164 13.42 -16.08 -5.98
CA PHE A 164 12.72 -15.07 -5.17
C PHE A 164 12.67 -13.70 -5.88
N THR A 165 13.75 -13.32 -6.58
CA THR A 165 13.80 -12.09 -7.37
C THR A 165 12.76 -12.09 -8.50
N GLN A 166 12.63 -13.20 -9.23
CA GLN A 166 11.62 -13.36 -10.28
C GLN A 166 10.20 -13.38 -9.71
N TYR A 167 9.97 -14.11 -8.62
CA TYR A 167 8.68 -14.14 -7.91
C TYR A 167 8.25 -12.73 -7.50
N ARG A 168 9.16 -11.97 -6.89
CA ARG A 168 8.92 -10.59 -6.49
C ARG A 168 8.58 -9.69 -7.68
N ALA A 169 9.32 -9.79 -8.78
CA ALA A 169 9.11 -8.95 -9.96
C ALA A 169 7.78 -9.27 -10.68
N PHE A 170 7.56 -10.54 -11.03
CA PHE A 170 6.45 -10.92 -11.90
C PHE A 170 5.16 -11.21 -11.14
N VAL A 171 5.23 -11.93 -10.02
CA VAL A 171 4.02 -12.33 -9.29
C VAL A 171 3.59 -11.21 -8.35
N ILE A 172 4.49 -10.71 -7.52
CA ILE A 172 4.13 -9.69 -6.52
C ILE A 172 3.90 -8.33 -7.18
N PHE A 173 4.91 -7.74 -7.83
CA PHE A 173 4.77 -6.37 -8.34
C PHE A 173 3.82 -6.27 -9.52
N LEU A 174 3.98 -7.09 -10.56
CA LEU A 174 3.10 -7.00 -11.72
C LEU A 174 1.73 -7.60 -11.44
N GLY A 175 1.66 -8.80 -10.85
CA GLY A 175 0.39 -9.47 -10.57
C GLY A 175 -0.39 -8.85 -9.41
N LEU A 176 0.08 -9.08 -8.18
CA LEU A 176 -0.68 -8.80 -6.96
C LEU A 176 -0.80 -7.32 -6.60
N ILE A 177 0.22 -6.51 -6.88
CA ILE A 177 0.25 -5.08 -6.58
C ILE A 177 -0.18 -4.25 -7.80
N GLY A 178 0.13 -4.72 -9.01
CA GLY A 178 -0.14 -4.02 -10.26
C GLY A 178 -1.52 -4.32 -10.84
N TYR A 179 -1.61 -5.37 -11.64
CA TYR A 179 -2.78 -5.65 -12.47
C TYR A 179 -4.03 -6.01 -11.67
N LEU A 180 -3.90 -6.85 -10.64
CA LEU A 180 -5.06 -7.36 -9.91
C LEU A 180 -5.84 -6.24 -9.18
N PRO A 181 -5.20 -5.34 -8.41
CA PRO A 181 -5.95 -4.28 -7.73
C PRO A 181 -6.58 -3.27 -8.69
N ILE A 182 -5.88 -2.94 -9.77
CA ILE A 182 -6.38 -2.00 -10.78
C ILE A 182 -7.61 -2.58 -11.49
N THR A 183 -7.55 -3.84 -11.91
CA THR A 183 -8.69 -4.50 -12.59
C THR A 183 -9.91 -4.62 -11.69
N ILE A 184 -9.71 -5.01 -10.42
CA ILE A 184 -10.82 -5.10 -9.44
C ILE A 184 -11.42 -3.73 -9.17
N ALA A 185 -10.59 -2.73 -8.84
CA ALA A 185 -11.06 -1.40 -8.49
C ALA A 185 -11.78 -0.70 -9.66
N THR A 186 -11.26 -0.85 -10.88
CA THR A 186 -11.90 -0.28 -12.08
C THR A 186 -13.21 -0.99 -12.42
N LEU A 187 -13.25 -2.32 -12.35
CA LEU A 187 -14.46 -3.10 -12.64
C LEU A 187 -15.60 -2.73 -11.68
N PHE A 188 -15.36 -2.82 -10.37
CA PHE A 188 -16.41 -2.51 -9.38
C PHE A 188 -16.71 -1.02 -9.30
N GLY A 189 -15.72 -0.14 -9.48
CA GLY A 189 -15.96 1.29 -9.58
C GLY A 189 -16.87 1.67 -10.74
N LEU A 190 -16.68 1.07 -11.92
CA LEU A 190 -17.55 1.29 -13.07
C LEU A 190 -18.96 0.74 -12.82
N MET A 191 -19.07 -0.47 -12.27
CA MET A 191 -20.38 -1.05 -11.94
C MET A 191 -21.15 -0.20 -10.91
N ALA A 192 -20.46 0.33 -9.90
CA ALA A 192 -21.07 1.23 -8.92
C ALA A 192 -21.58 2.52 -9.56
N TYR A 193 -20.82 3.08 -10.51
CA TYR A 193 -21.25 4.26 -11.28
C TYR A 193 -22.51 3.99 -12.10
N TYR A 194 -22.56 2.86 -12.82
CA TYR A 194 -23.73 2.48 -13.62
C TYR A 194 -24.99 2.21 -12.80
N ASN A 195 -24.86 1.76 -11.54
CA ASN A 195 -26.01 1.51 -10.67
C ASN A 195 -26.66 2.80 -10.12
N VAL A 196 -25.92 3.92 -10.10
CA VAL A 196 -26.39 5.20 -9.52
C VAL A 196 -26.95 6.14 -10.59
N GLN A 197 -26.62 5.93 -11.87
CA GLN A 197 -27.20 6.65 -13.01
C GLN A 197 -28.60 6.13 -13.36
#